data_AF-A0A8J4VUR1-F1
#
_entry.id   AF-A0A8J4VUR1-F1
#
_cell.length_a   1.000
_cell.length_b   1.000
_cell.length_c   1.000
_cell.angle_alpha   90.00
_cell.angle_beta   90.00
_cell.angle_gamma   90.00
#
_symmetry.space_group_name_H-M   'P 1'
#
loop_
_entity.id
_entity.type
_entity.pdbx_description
1 polymer ?
#
loop_
_entity_poly.entity_id
_entity_poly.type
_entity_poly.pdbx_seq_one_letter_code
_entity_poly.pdbx_strand_id
1 'polypeptide(L)'
;GIVRGKLDQLRRCFEVQFAAGRDLRPGQLGSMIQTLSNWLATSDNLLISIQEKIKWADSMSELDKKHRKEVEDRVEDVKKSISLKKLQTTEVVRRGGGIQ
;
A
#
# COMPACT_ATOMS: atom_id res chain seq x y z
N GLY A 1 -43.57 -5.20 -1.72
CA GLY A 1 -43.91 -4.13 -0.78
C GLY A 1 -43.01 -2.93 -1.01
N ILE A 2 -43.41 -1.75 -0.54
CA ILE A 2 -42.71 -0.46 -0.73
C ILE A 2 -41.34 -0.45 -0.03
N VAL A 3 -41.17 -1.25 1.03
CA VAL A 3 -39.91 -1.43 1.75
C VAL A 3 -39.54 -2.92 1.84
N ARG A 4 -38.24 -3.19 1.87
CA ARG A 4 -37.65 -4.51 2.13
C ARG A 4 -36.59 -4.35 3.21
N GLY A 5 -36.55 -5.27 4.15
CA GLY A 5 -35.68 -5.17 5.32
C GLY A 5 -35.90 -6.30 6.31
N LYS A 6 -35.24 -6.20 7.47
CA LYS A 6 -35.36 -7.14 8.58
C LYS A 6 -35.85 -6.42 9.84
N LEU A 7 -36.70 -7.09 10.60
CA LEU A 7 -37.12 -6.59 11.91
C LEU A 7 -36.09 -7.02 12.95
N ASP A 8 -35.45 -6.04 13.59
CA ASP A 8 -34.67 -6.27 14.79
C ASP A 8 -35.58 -6.02 16.01
N GLN A 9 -36.05 -7.13 16.60
CA GLN A 9 -36.97 -7.06 17.73
C GLN A 9 -36.28 -6.60 19.02
N LEU A 10 -35.00 -6.89 19.19
CA LEU A 10 -34.24 -6.47 20.37
C LEU A 10 -34.12 -4.94 20.38
N ARG A 11 -33.79 -4.37 19.23
CA ARG A 11 -33.66 -2.91 19.06
C ARG A 11 -34.99 -2.22 18.76
N ARG A 12 -36.08 -2.99 18.63
CA ARG A 12 -37.43 -2.52 18.29
C ARG A 12 -37.44 -1.64 17.03
N CYS A 13 -36.65 -2.01 16.03
CA CYS A 13 -36.52 -1.26 14.79
C CYS A 13 -36.60 -2.15 13.56
N PHE A 14 -36.92 -1.54 12.41
CA PHE A 14 -36.92 -2.23 11.12
C PHE A 14 -35.77 -1.71 10.27
N GLU A 15 -34.81 -2.58 9.99
CA GLU A 15 -33.64 -2.28 9.18
C GLU A 15 -34.00 -2.34 7.69
N VAL A 16 -34.19 -1.17 7.10
CA VAL A 16 -34.54 -1.04 5.68
C VAL A 16 -33.30 -1.26 4.82
N GLN A 17 -33.37 -2.25 3.93
CA GLN A 17 -32.34 -2.53 2.91
C GLN A 17 -32.67 -1.88 1.58
N PHE A 18 -33.97 -1.77 1.28
CA PHE A 18 -34.45 -1.14 0.05
C PHE A 18 -35.81 -0.48 0.31
N ALA A 19 -36.01 0.66 -0.33
CA ALA A 19 -37.29 1.35 -0.36
C ALA A 19 -37.55 1.88 -1.78
N ALA A 20 -38.77 1.72 -2.27
CA ALA A 20 -39.21 2.36 -3.50
C ALA A 20 -39.57 3.84 -3.23
N GLY A 21 -39.10 4.73 -4.11
CA GLY A 21 -39.55 6.12 -4.10
C GLY A 21 -41.03 6.20 -4.49
N ARG A 22 -41.82 6.96 -3.73
CA ARG A 22 -43.27 7.04 -3.94
C ARG A 22 -43.73 8.39 -4.48
N ASP A 23 -43.33 9.47 -3.83
CA ASP A 23 -43.77 10.82 -4.15
C ASP A 23 -42.56 11.78 -4.18
N LEU A 24 -42.48 12.62 -5.21
CA LEU A 24 -41.53 13.72 -5.28
C LEU A 24 -42.27 15.04 -5.04
N ARG A 25 -41.98 15.74 -3.95
CA ARG A 25 -42.59 17.05 -3.71
C ARG A 25 -41.88 18.13 -4.53
N PRO A 26 -42.59 19.19 -4.96
CA PRO A 26 -41.95 20.33 -5.62
C PRO A 26 -40.74 20.85 -4.81
N GLY A 27 -39.64 21.15 -5.50
CA GLY A 27 -38.40 21.62 -4.88
C GLY A 27 -37.44 20.54 -4.36
N GLN A 28 -37.84 19.27 -4.27
CA GLN A 28 -36.95 18.21 -3.76
C GLN A 28 -35.94 17.67 -4.79
N LEU A 29 -36.21 17.84 -6.09
CA LEU A 29 -35.34 17.30 -7.15
C LEU A 29 -33.91 17.85 -7.08
N GLY A 30 -33.74 19.15 -6.83
CA GLY A 30 -32.43 19.76 -6.71
C GLY A 30 -31.61 19.18 -5.55
N SER A 31 -32.24 18.96 -4.39
CA SER A 31 -31.60 18.32 -3.23
C SER A 31 -31.20 16.88 -3.51
N MET A 32 -32.03 16.11 -4.24
CA MET A 32 -31.69 14.75 -4.66
C MET A 32 -30.46 14.73 -5.59
N ILE A 33 -30.44 15.60 -6.60
CA ILE A 33 -29.30 15.74 -7.51
C ILE A 33 -28.04 16.09 -6.71
N GLN A 34 -28.10 17.10 -5.84
CA GLN A 34 -26.95 17.50 -5.03
C GLN A 34 -26.45 16.36 -4.13
N THR A 35 -27.36 15.59 -3.52
CA THR A 35 -26.99 14.45 -2.67
C THR A 35 -26.23 13.39 -3.47
N LEU A 36 -26.72 13.05 -4.65
CA LEU A 36 -26.05 12.09 -5.54
C LEU A 36 -24.70 12.63 -6.06
N SER A 37 -24.63 13.90 -6.44
CA SER A 37 -23.39 14.55 -6.87
C SER A 37 -22.33 14.56 -5.77
N ASN A 38 -22.72 14.88 -4.53
CA ASN A 38 -21.82 14.86 -3.38
C ASN A 38 -21.33 13.44 -3.09
N TRP A 39 -22.22 12.45 -3.17
CA TRP A 39 -21.85 11.05 -2.95
C TRP A 39 -20.88 10.55 -4.01
N LEU A 40 -21.11 10.90 -5.28
CA LEU A 40 -20.20 10.58 -6.39
C LEU A 40 -18.83 11.24 -6.17
N ALA A 41 -18.80 12.55 -5.94
CA ALA A 41 -17.54 13.27 -5.73
C ALA A 41 -16.73 12.72 -4.54
N THR A 42 -17.41 12.38 -3.44
CA THR A 42 -16.77 11.76 -2.27
C THR A 42 -16.17 10.39 -2.62
N SER A 43 -16.90 9.58 -3.38
CA SER A 43 -16.45 8.25 -3.80
C SER A 43 -15.26 8.34 -4.76
N ASP A 44 -15.28 9.27 -5.71
CA ASP A 44 -14.16 9.50 -6.64
C ASP A 44 -12.90 9.97 -5.90
N ASN A 45 -13.03 10.90 -4.95
CA ASN A 45 -11.90 11.36 -4.14
C ASN A 45 -11.30 10.23 -3.29
N LEU A 46 -12.14 9.34 -2.76
CA LEU A 46 -11.69 8.16 -2.01
C LEU A 46 -10.92 7.19 -2.93
N LEU A 47 -11.40 6.96 -4.15
CA LEU A 47 -10.70 6.13 -5.13
C LEU A 47 -9.35 6.72 -5.53
N ILE A 48 -9.28 8.04 -5.77
CA ILE A 48 -8.02 8.74 -6.06
C ILE A 48 -7.04 8.55 -4.90
N SER A 49 -7.51 8.76 -3.66
CA SER A 49 -6.68 8.60 -2.45
C SER A 49 -6.13 7.17 -2.34
N ILE A 50 -6.93 6.16 -2.63
CA ILE A 50 -6.47 4.75 -2.64
C ILE A 50 -5.40 4.54 -3.72
N GLN A 51 -5.59 5.06 -4.93
CA GLN A 51 -4.63 4.93 -6.02
C GLN A 51 -3.29 5.60 -5.69
N GLU A 52 -3.32 6.77 -5.04
CA GLU A 52 -2.11 7.46 -4.57
C GLU A 52 -1.37 6.64 -3.51
N LYS A 53 -2.10 6.02 -2.57
CA LYS A 53 -1.50 5.13 -1.57
C LYS A 53 -0.85 3.89 -2.19
N ILE A 54 -1.46 3.31 -3.23
CA ILE A 54 -0.87 2.20 -3.98
C ILE A 54 0.43 2.65 -4.65
N LYS A 55 0.40 3.75 -5.43
CA LYS A 55 1.59 4.29 -6.11
C LYS A 55 2.72 4.61 -5.13
N TRP A 56 2.39 5.18 -3.98
CA TRP A 56 3.36 5.45 -2.93
C TRP A 56 3.99 4.17 -2.38
N ALA A 57 3.18 3.15 -2.08
CA ALA A 57 3.67 1.87 -1.58
C ALA A 57 4.59 1.17 -2.60
N ASP A 58 4.20 1.17 -3.88
CA ASP A 58 5.01 0.61 -4.97
C ASP A 58 6.34 1.35 -5.09
N SER A 59 6.30 2.69 -5.10
CA SER A 59 7.52 3.51 -5.20
C SER A 59 8.47 3.28 -4.03
N MET A 60 7.93 3.21 -2.81
CA MET A 60 8.74 2.96 -1.61
C MET A 60 9.34 1.55 -1.61
N SER A 61 8.57 0.55 -2.04
CA SER A 61 9.02 -0.83 -2.20
C SER A 61 10.19 -0.94 -3.19
N GLU A 62 10.11 -0.27 -4.34
CA GLU A 62 11.21 -0.28 -5.32
C GLU A 62 12.46 0.45 -4.82
N LEU A 63 12.29 1.57 -4.11
CA LEU A 63 13.41 2.27 -3.48
C LEU A 63 14.10 1.42 -2.41
N ASP A 64 13.32 0.74 -1.57
CA ASP A 64 13.84 -0.15 -0.52
C ASP A 64 14.59 -1.34 -1.13
N LYS A 65 14.02 -2.00 -2.14
CA LYS A 65 14.69 -3.09 -2.88
C LYS A 65 16.01 -2.64 -3.49
N LYS A 66 16.04 -1.46 -4.12
CA LYS A 66 17.26 -0.91 -4.72
C LYS A 66 18.31 -0.64 -3.65
N HIS A 67 17.94 0.02 -2.55
CA HIS A 67 18.85 0.32 -1.45
C HIS A 67 19.42 -0.97 -0.83
N ARG A 68 18.56 -1.95 -0.58
CA ARG A 68 18.97 -3.25 -0.04
C ARG A 68 19.97 -3.94 -0.96
N LYS A 69 19.72 -3.97 -2.26
CA LYS A 69 20.64 -4.55 -3.25
C LYS A 69 22.01 -3.85 -3.25
N GLU A 70 22.02 -2.52 -3.25
CA GLU A 70 23.28 -1.74 -3.20
C GLU A 70 24.10 -2.04 -1.93
N VAL A 71 23.43 -2.25 -0.79
CA VAL A 71 24.09 -2.65 0.46
C VAL A 71 24.65 -4.07 0.35
N GLU A 72 23.87 -5.02 -0.17
CA GLU A 72 24.31 -6.42 -0.36
C GLU A 72 25.53 -6.51 -1.31
N ASP A 73 25.51 -5.79 -2.42
CA ASP A 73 26.62 -5.75 -3.39
C ASP A 73 27.91 -5.19 -2.75
N ARG A 74 27.80 -4.10 -1.97
CA ARG A 74 28.94 -3.53 -1.23
C ARG A 74 29.50 -4.49 -0.20
N VAL A 75 28.63 -5.22 0.51
CA VAL A 75 29.07 -6.23 1.48
C VAL A 75 29.86 -7.35 0.79
N GLU A 76 29.41 -7.82 -0.36
CA GLU A 76 30.12 -8.82 -1.15
C GLU A 76 31.48 -8.33 -1.66
N ASP A 77 31.56 -7.09 -2.15
CA ASP A 77 32.82 -6.49 -2.60
C ASP A 77 33.84 -6.35 -1.45
N VAL A 78 33.37 -5.92 -0.26
CA VAL A 78 34.20 -5.87 0.94
C VAL A 78 34.72 -7.26 1.32
N LYS A 79 33.86 -8.29 1.35
CA LYS A 79 34.27 -9.67 1.65
C LYS A 79 35.31 -10.21 0.66
N LYS A 80 35.12 -9.97 -0.64
CA LYS A 80 36.08 -10.35 -1.69
C LYS A 80 37.43 -9.65 -1.49
N SER A 81 37.41 -8.35 -1.21
CA SER A 81 38.64 -7.57 -0.99
C SER A 81 39.43 -8.05 0.24
N ILE A 82 38.75 -8.40 1.34
CA ILE A 82 39.38 -8.96 2.55
C ILE A 82 39.95 -10.34 2.25
N SER A 83 39.23 -11.18 1.51
CA SER A 83 39.68 -12.53 1.16
C SER A 83 40.94 -12.50 0.28
N LEU A 84 40.98 -11.60 -0.72
CA LEU A 84 42.16 -11.36 -1.56
C LEU A 84 43.35 -10.87 -0.75
N LYS A 85 43.15 -9.89 0.14
CA LYS A 85 44.21 -9.40 1.05
C LYS A 85 44.75 -10.52 1.93
N LYS A 86 43.86 -11.36 2.50
CA LYS A 86 44.25 -12.51 3.32
C LYS A 86 45.15 -13.48 2.55
N LEU A 87 44.79 -13.82 1.31
CA LEU A 87 45.58 -14.69 0.43
C LEU A 87 46.97 -14.11 0.16
N GLN A 88 47.04 -12.82 -0.21
CA GLN A 88 48.31 -12.13 -0.45
C GLN A 88 49.20 -12.11 0.80
N THR A 89 48.65 -11.83 1.98
CA THR A 89 49.40 -11.87 3.24
C THR A 89 49.93 -13.27 3.55
N THR A 90 49.13 -14.33 3.37
CA THR A 90 49.61 -15.71 3.56
C THR A 90 50.69 -16.11 2.56
N GLU A 91 50.64 -15.66 1.31
CA GLU A 91 51.70 -15.90 0.33
C GLU A 91 52.99 -15.16 0.65
N VAL A 92 52.90 -13.92 1.11
CA VAL A 92 54.07 -13.12 1.54
C VAL A 92 54.71 -13.74 2.79
N VAL A 93 53.90 -14.20 3.76
CA VAL A 93 54.43 -14.92 4.94
C VAL A 93 55.07 -16.25 4.55
N ARG A 94 54.51 -17.00 3.58
CA ARG A 94 55.14 -18.22 3.04
C ARG A 94 56.46 -17.95 2.31
N ARG A 95 56.55 -16.85 1.55
CA ARG A 95 57.79 -16.48 0.83
C ARG A 95 58.84 -15.85 1.75
N GLY A 96 58.42 -15.13 2.80
CA GLY A 96 59.31 -14.50 3.77
C GLY A 96 59.76 -15.42 4.92
N GLY A 97 59.06 -16.52 5.17
CA GLY A 97 59.40 -17.52 6.19
C GLY A 97 60.48 -18.53 5.78
N GLY A 98 61.07 -18.38 4.58
CA GLY A 98 62.23 -19.15 4.15
C GLY A 98 63.54 -18.46 4.54
N ILE A 99 63.85 -18.38 5.85
CA ILE A 99 65.20 -18.08 6.31
C ILE A 99 65.53 -18.99 7.51
N GLN A 100 66.57 -19.81 7.29
CA GLN A 100 67.27 -20.79 8.15
C GLN A 100 66.61 -22.14 8.39
#